data_AF-A0A7S0EME9-F1
#
_entry.id   AF-A0A7S0EME9-F1
#
_cell.length_a   1.000
_cell.length_b   1.000
_cell.length_c   1.000
_cell.angle_alpha   90.00
_cell.angle_beta   90.00
_cell.angle_gamma   90.00
#
_symmetry.space_group_name_H-M   'P 1'
#
loop_
_entity.id
_entity.type
_entity.pdbx_description
1 polymer ?
#
loop_
_entity_poly.entity_id
_entity_poly.type
_entity_poly.pdbx_seq_one_letter_code
_entity_poly.pdbx_strand_id
1 'polypeptide(L)'
;MPLKDLFTRKKASPAKESDKEAASPMFDKYHDPEDDKIGPDGVMALCNDMQMEPTDVRLLVLAWQMRAESQGYFSRGEWQHGIMMMGFDSVSSLVSCLTKLRDELFRSPRSQAFKDFYRFAFRYSRTPGQKSLEIDTVKLLLPMVFPPSHPHVAKLLVFLEQTPAVRGLNEDQWVSFLLFSNEIQEDFANFDPNDAWPSLLDDFVAHNQQ
;
A
#
# COMPACT_ATOMS: atom_id res chain seq x y z
N MET A 1 -2.45 -5.29 -22.34
CA MET A 1 -3.55 -4.37 -21.99
C MET A 1 -2.94 -3.14 -21.33
N PRO A 2 -3.16 -1.91 -21.83
CA PRO A 2 -2.58 -0.70 -21.26
C PRO A 2 -3.24 -0.28 -19.94
N LEU A 3 -2.46 0.28 -19.00
CA LEU A 3 -2.89 0.60 -17.62
C LEU A 3 -4.17 1.41 -17.50
N LYS A 4 -4.38 2.36 -18.42
CA LYS A 4 -5.61 3.14 -18.47
C LYS A 4 -6.87 2.27 -18.43
N ASP A 5 -6.81 1.06 -18.98
CA ASP A 5 -7.94 0.14 -19.02
C ASP A 5 -8.16 -0.60 -17.69
N LEU A 6 -7.12 -0.73 -16.85
CA LEU A 6 -7.21 -1.22 -15.46
C LEU A 6 -7.77 -0.15 -14.50
N PHE A 7 -7.54 1.13 -14.80
CA PHE A 7 -7.93 2.27 -13.94
C PHE A 7 -9.19 3.01 -14.42
N THR A 8 -9.77 2.65 -15.58
CA THR A 8 -11.05 3.21 -16.00
C THR A 8 -12.17 2.73 -15.10
N ARG A 9 -12.71 3.65 -14.30
CA ARG A 9 -13.91 3.48 -13.47
C ARG A 9 -15.13 3.25 -14.37
N LYS A 10 -15.36 2.02 -14.82
CA LYS A 10 -16.66 1.63 -15.39
C LYS A 10 -17.67 1.61 -14.24
N LYS A 11 -18.73 2.43 -14.34
CA LYS A 11 -19.91 2.30 -13.46
C LYS A 11 -20.41 0.87 -13.59
N ALA A 12 -20.40 0.12 -12.48
CA ALA A 12 -21.03 -1.18 -12.41
C ALA A 12 -22.52 -1.01 -12.73
N SER A 13 -22.99 -1.72 -13.76
CA SER A 13 -24.43 -1.97 -13.90
C SER A 13 -24.86 -2.89 -12.75
N PRO A 14 -26.12 -2.81 -12.27
CA PRO A 14 -26.57 -3.68 -11.19
C PRO A 14 -26.46 -5.14 -11.66
N ALA A 15 -25.50 -5.86 -11.09
CA ALA A 15 -25.30 -7.27 -11.40
C ALA A 15 -26.48 -8.05 -10.85
N LYS A 16 -27.10 -8.86 -11.71
CA LYS A 16 -28.12 -9.83 -11.32
C LYS A 16 -27.49 -10.86 -10.38
N GLU A 17 -28.27 -11.23 -9.37
CA GLU A 17 -28.03 -12.16 -8.27
C GLU A 17 -27.77 -13.64 -8.69
N SER A 18 -27.12 -13.88 -9.83
CA SER A 18 -26.72 -15.24 -10.20
C SER A 18 -25.41 -15.23 -11.00
N ASP A 19 -24.30 -15.30 -10.29
CA ASP A 19 -23.13 -16.03 -10.78
C ASP A 19 -22.60 -16.83 -9.60
N LYS A 20 -22.72 -18.15 -9.72
CA LYS A 20 -22.09 -19.12 -8.81
C LYS A 20 -20.64 -18.72 -8.62
N GLU A 21 -20.19 -18.64 -7.38
CA GLU A 21 -18.79 -18.41 -7.01
C GLU A 21 -17.89 -19.24 -7.93
N ALA A 22 -17.19 -18.58 -8.85
CA ALA A 22 -16.33 -19.28 -9.77
C ALA A 22 -15.23 -19.97 -8.93
N ALA A 23 -15.17 -21.29 -9.02
CA ALA A 23 -14.17 -22.08 -8.33
C ALA A 23 -12.78 -21.56 -8.69
N SER A 24 -11.97 -21.28 -7.68
CA SER A 24 -10.60 -20.82 -7.85
C SER A 24 -9.70 -21.82 -7.13
N PRO A 25 -9.07 -22.77 -7.85
CA PRO A 25 -8.19 -23.75 -7.23
C PRO A 25 -7.05 -23.12 -6.42
N MET A 26 -6.62 -21.90 -6.79
CA MET A 26 -5.68 -21.13 -6.00
C MET A 26 -6.28 -20.65 -4.68
N PHE A 27 -7.48 -20.07 -4.69
CA PHE A 27 -8.13 -19.66 -3.44
C PHE A 27 -8.36 -20.85 -2.52
N ASP A 28 -8.88 -21.94 -3.08
CA ASP A 28 -9.22 -23.16 -2.34
C ASP A 28 -7.97 -23.82 -1.73
N LYS A 29 -6.77 -23.57 -2.30
CA LYS A 29 -5.49 -24.02 -1.72
C LYS A 29 -5.12 -23.26 -0.42
N TYR A 30 -5.45 -21.98 -0.31
CA TYR A 30 -4.95 -21.12 0.78
C TYR A 30 -6.03 -20.71 1.79
N HIS A 31 -7.31 -20.89 1.47
CA HIS A 31 -8.39 -20.52 2.38
C HIS A 31 -8.43 -21.41 3.64
N ASP A 32 -8.95 -20.83 4.71
CA ASP A 32 -9.39 -21.55 5.88
C ASP A 32 -10.73 -22.26 5.56
N PRO A 33 -10.81 -23.60 5.69
CA PRO A 33 -12.05 -24.35 5.49
C PRO A 33 -13.20 -23.94 6.42
N GLU A 34 -12.91 -23.32 7.57
CA GLU A 34 -13.90 -22.91 8.55
C GLU A 34 -14.40 -21.46 8.34
N ASP A 35 -13.60 -20.55 7.76
CA ASP A 35 -13.93 -19.12 7.60
C ASP A 35 -13.90 -18.61 6.14
N ASP A 36 -13.92 -19.50 5.14
CA ASP A 36 -13.93 -19.22 3.68
C ASP A 36 -13.13 -17.97 3.23
N LYS A 37 -11.98 -17.78 3.86
CA LYS A 37 -11.06 -16.65 3.67
C LYS A 37 -9.65 -17.18 3.74
N ILE A 38 -8.77 -16.56 2.99
CA ILE A 38 -7.34 -16.72 3.19
C ILE A 38 -6.97 -15.90 4.42
N GLY A 39 -6.77 -16.56 5.56
CA GLY A 39 -6.29 -15.93 6.79
C GLY A 39 -4.75 -15.83 6.83
N PRO A 40 -4.17 -15.45 7.99
CA PRO A 40 -2.73 -15.24 8.13
C PRO A 40 -1.88 -16.44 7.69
N ASP A 41 -2.24 -17.66 8.07
CA ASP A 41 -1.51 -18.87 7.67
C ASP A 41 -1.56 -19.11 6.15
N GLY A 42 -2.72 -18.85 5.54
CA GLY A 42 -2.89 -18.91 4.09
C GLY A 42 -2.09 -17.84 3.35
N VAL A 43 -2.03 -16.62 3.89
CA VAL A 43 -1.19 -15.53 3.38
C VAL A 43 0.29 -15.90 3.47
N MET A 44 0.73 -16.50 4.58
CA MET A 44 2.10 -16.99 4.74
C MET A 44 2.44 -18.08 3.72
N ALA A 45 1.55 -19.04 3.51
CA ALA A 45 1.72 -20.11 2.52
C ALA A 45 1.78 -19.54 1.09
N LEU A 46 0.92 -18.56 0.76
CA LEU A 46 0.94 -17.85 -0.52
C LEU A 46 2.26 -17.10 -0.72
N CYS A 47 2.77 -16.40 0.31
CA CYS A 47 4.06 -15.71 0.24
C CYS A 47 5.22 -16.68 -0.03
N ASN A 48 5.22 -17.84 0.64
CA ASN A 48 6.21 -18.88 0.42
C ASN A 48 6.18 -19.41 -1.02
N ASP A 49 5.00 -19.69 -1.58
CA ASP A 49 4.86 -20.12 -2.97
C ASP A 49 5.29 -19.04 -3.97
N MET A 50 5.05 -17.76 -3.65
CA MET A 50 5.53 -16.61 -4.42
C MET A 50 7.03 -16.32 -4.23
N GLN A 51 7.71 -17.05 -3.34
CA GLN A 51 9.11 -16.85 -2.97
C GLN A 51 9.39 -15.41 -2.53
N MET A 52 8.56 -14.89 -1.63
CA MET A 52 8.71 -13.54 -1.09
C MET A 52 8.41 -13.49 0.40
N GLU A 53 8.97 -12.47 1.06
CA GLU A 53 8.69 -12.21 2.46
C GLU A 53 7.28 -11.60 2.64
N PRO A 54 6.61 -11.82 3.79
CA PRO A 54 5.33 -11.19 4.10
C PRO A 54 5.39 -9.66 4.16
N THR A 55 6.60 -9.09 4.31
CA THR A 55 6.88 -7.66 4.29
C THR A 55 7.24 -7.13 2.91
N ASP A 56 7.16 -7.96 1.85
CA ASP A 56 7.36 -7.50 0.48
C ASP A 56 6.18 -6.60 0.04
N VAL A 57 6.51 -5.44 -0.54
CA VAL A 57 5.52 -4.47 -1.03
C VAL A 57 4.53 -5.07 -2.03
N ARG A 58 4.90 -6.14 -2.73
CA ARG A 58 4.01 -6.86 -3.66
C ARG A 58 2.78 -7.43 -2.96
N LEU A 59 2.87 -7.81 -1.68
CA LEU A 59 1.70 -8.24 -0.91
C LEU A 59 0.73 -7.07 -0.68
N LEU A 60 1.26 -5.88 -0.43
CA LEU A 60 0.46 -4.68 -0.27
C LEU A 60 -0.16 -4.22 -1.60
N VAL A 61 0.57 -4.37 -2.71
CA VAL A 61 0.05 -4.15 -4.07
C VAL A 61 -1.09 -5.14 -4.37
N LEU A 62 -0.95 -6.41 -3.97
CA LEU A 62 -2.01 -7.42 -4.09
C LEU A 62 -3.26 -6.98 -3.32
N ALA A 63 -3.11 -6.60 -2.05
CA ALA A 63 -4.20 -6.09 -1.23
C ALA A 63 -4.89 -4.87 -1.82
N TRP A 64 -4.11 -3.93 -2.36
CA TRP A 64 -4.65 -2.76 -3.02
C TRP A 64 -5.46 -3.10 -4.27
N GLN A 65 -4.97 -4.02 -5.11
CA GLN A 65 -5.67 -4.46 -6.32
C GLN A 65 -6.94 -5.25 -6.01
N MET A 66 -6.92 -6.06 -4.95
CA MET A 66 -8.08 -6.82 -4.48
C MET A 66 -9.08 -5.96 -3.70
N ARG A 67 -8.70 -4.73 -3.32
CA ARG A 67 -9.44 -3.84 -2.42
C ARG A 67 -9.69 -4.48 -1.07
N ALA A 68 -8.68 -5.17 -0.56
CA ALA A 68 -8.78 -5.89 0.70
C ALA A 68 -9.16 -4.96 1.85
N GLU A 69 -10.17 -5.37 2.63
CA GLU A 69 -10.68 -4.58 3.74
C GLU A 69 -9.86 -4.76 5.02
N SER A 70 -9.30 -5.96 5.23
CA SER A 70 -8.65 -6.35 6.49
C SER A 70 -7.24 -6.88 6.25
N GLN A 71 -6.27 -6.35 7.00
CA GLN A 71 -4.87 -6.75 6.87
C GLN A 71 -4.65 -8.21 7.22
N GLY A 72 -4.00 -8.94 6.30
CA GLY A 72 -3.68 -10.36 6.48
C GLY A 72 -4.84 -11.31 6.15
N TYR A 73 -5.93 -10.78 5.58
CA TYR A 73 -7.08 -11.57 5.17
C TYR A 73 -7.47 -11.25 3.73
N PHE A 74 -7.89 -12.28 2.99
CA PHE A 74 -8.56 -12.13 1.69
C PHE A 74 -9.82 -12.99 1.65
N SER A 75 -10.96 -12.34 1.47
CA SER A 75 -12.22 -13.01 1.16
C SER A 75 -12.26 -13.54 -0.27
N ARG A 76 -13.16 -14.50 -0.51
CA ARG A 76 -13.41 -15.05 -1.86
C ARG A 76 -13.78 -13.96 -2.87
N GLY A 77 -14.58 -12.98 -2.45
CA GLY A 77 -15.00 -11.85 -3.29
C GLY A 77 -13.82 -10.93 -3.68
N GLU A 78 -12.97 -10.58 -2.72
CA GLU A 78 -11.74 -9.80 -2.98
C GLU A 78 -10.79 -10.55 -3.91
N TRP A 79 -10.64 -11.87 -3.71
CA TRP A 79 -9.80 -12.70 -4.56
C TRP A 79 -10.32 -12.78 -6.00
N GLN A 80 -11.62 -13.03 -6.18
CA GLN A 80 -12.27 -13.05 -7.50
C GLN A 80 -12.17 -11.70 -8.20
N HIS A 81 -12.33 -10.59 -7.46
CA HIS A 81 -12.08 -9.25 -7.99
C HIS A 81 -10.64 -9.11 -8.49
N GLY A 82 -9.66 -9.56 -7.70
CA GLY A 82 -8.25 -9.58 -8.09
C GLY A 82 -8.00 -10.35 -9.39
N ILE A 83 -8.56 -11.55 -9.53
CA ILE A 83 -8.46 -12.34 -10.77
C ILE A 83 -9.06 -11.58 -11.95
N MET A 84 -10.25 -10.99 -11.78
CA MET A 84 -10.90 -10.22 -12.85
C MET A 84 -10.08 -9.01 -13.29
N MET A 85 -9.43 -8.32 -12.34
CA MET A 85 -8.65 -7.12 -12.64
C MET A 85 -7.26 -7.45 -13.20
N MET A 86 -6.58 -8.46 -12.68
CA MET A 86 -5.19 -8.74 -13.03
C MET A 86 -5.02 -9.92 -13.99
N GLY A 87 -6.03 -10.77 -14.16
CA GLY A 87 -6.05 -11.89 -15.09
C GLY A 87 -5.06 -13.02 -14.77
N PHE A 88 -4.72 -13.21 -13.49
CA PHE A 88 -3.84 -14.31 -13.07
C PHE A 88 -4.63 -15.60 -12.82
N ASP A 89 -3.95 -16.72 -13.05
CA ASP A 89 -4.47 -18.09 -12.96
C ASP A 89 -3.52 -19.07 -12.25
N SER A 90 -2.30 -18.60 -11.92
CA SER A 90 -1.25 -19.36 -11.27
C SER A 90 -0.39 -18.44 -10.41
N VAL A 91 0.38 -19.01 -9.48
CA VAL A 91 1.33 -18.25 -8.65
C VAL A 91 2.34 -17.51 -9.52
N SER A 92 2.83 -18.14 -10.60
CA SER A 92 3.78 -17.52 -11.52
C SER A 92 3.19 -16.31 -12.25
N SER A 93 1.97 -16.42 -12.77
CA SER A 93 1.29 -15.29 -13.43
C SER A 93 0.98 -14.17 -12.43
N LEU A 94 0.58 -14.52 -11.19
CA LEU A 94 0.37 -13.56 -10.10
C LEU A 94 1.66 -12.77 -9.78
N VAL A 95 2.78 -13.46 -9.55
CA VAL A 95 4.08 -12.82 -9.28
C VAL A 95 4.48 -11.91 -10.43
N SER A 96 4.29 -12.32 -11.69
CA SER A 96 4.58 -11.49 -12.87
C SER A 96 3.73 -10.21 -12.88
N CYS A 97 2.42 -10.33 -12.60
CA CYS A 97 1.51 -9.19 -12.54
C CYS A 97 1.89 -8.20 -11.42
N LEU A 98 2.13 -8.70 -10.21
CA LEU A 98 2.50 -7.87 -9.06
C LEU A 98 3.84 -7.16 -9.27
N THR A 99 4.82 -7.85 -9.86
CA THR A 99 6.13 -7.27 -10.16
C THR A 99 6.01 -6.10 -11.16
N LYS A 100 5.23 -6.28 -12.23
CA LYS A 100 4.98 -5.23 -13.22
C LYS A 100 4.25 -4.03 -12.62
N LEU A 101 3.21 -4.27 -11.82
CA LEU A 101 2.46 -3.21 -11.14
C LEU A 101 3.33 -2.43 -10.18
N ARG A 102 4.14 -3.11 -9.36
CA ARG A 102 5.13 -2.46 -8.48
C ARG A 102 6.09 -1.58 -9.27
N ASP A 103 6.70 -2.10 -10.33
CA ASP A 103 7.65 -1.33 -11.15
C ASP A 103 7.04 -0.07 -11.74
N GLU A 104 5.79 -0.16 -12.16
CA GLU A 104 5.10 0.96 -12.75
C GLU A 104 4.71 2.04 -11.73
N LEU A 105 4.20 1.61 -10.57
CA LEU A 105 3.98 2.50 -9.43
C LEU A 105 5.27 3.27 -9.09
N PHE A 106 6.38 2.55 -8.98
CA PHE A 106 7.66 3.13 -8.56
C PHE A 106 8.34 3.96 -9.65
N ARG A 107 8.08 3.67 -10.93
CA ARG A 107 8.52 4.51 -12.05
C ARG A 107 7.78 5.85 -12.10
N SER A 108 6.56 5.91 -11.57
CA SER A 108 5.69 7.09 -11.64
C SER A 108 5.12 7.48 -10.27
N PRO A 109 5.96 7.89 -9.30
CA PRO A 109 5.53 8.17 -7.93
C PRO A 109 4.63 9.41 -7.81
N ARG A 110 4.58 10.25 -8.85
CA ARG A 110 3.67 11.41 -8.95
C ARG A 110 2.30 11.07 -9.54
N SER A 111 2.10 9.86 -10.03
CA SER A 111 0.85 9.43 -10.68
C SER A 111 -0.30 9.32 -9.67
N GLN A 112 -1.53 9.47 -10.15
CA GLN A 112 -2.72 9.27 -9.32
C GLN A 112 -2.78 7.83 -8.76
N ALA A 113 -2.37 6.83 -9.56
CA ALA A 113 -2.31 5.44 -9.12
C ALA A 113 -1.37 5.26 -7.92
N PHE A 114 -0.19 5.89 -7.92
CA PHE A 114 0.71 5.85 -6.77
C PHE A 114 0.12 6.55 -5.55
N LYS A 115 -0.50 7.73 -5.73
CA LYS A 115 -1.18 8.44 -4.63
C LYS A 115 -2.29 7.61 -4.01
N ASP A 116 -3.09 6.93 -4.84
CA ASP A 116 -4.18 6.06 -4.39
C ASP A 116 -3.64 4.82 -3.64
N PHE A 117 -2.59 4.19 -4.16
CA PHE A 117 -1.89 3.08 -3.50
C PHE A 117 -1.29 3.51 -2.14
N TYR A 118 -0.58 4.64 -2.12
CA TYR A 118 0.05 5.18 -0.91
C TYR A 118 -0.98 5.50 0.17
N ARG A 119 -2.14 6.04 -0.21
CA ARG A 119 -3.26 6.29 0.71
C ARG A 119 -3.93 4.99 1.17
N PHE A 120 -4.05 4.00 0.28
CA PHE A 120 -4.55 2.68 0.64
C PHE A 120 -3.65 2.02 1.68
N ALA A 121 -2.33 2.06 1.51
CA ALA A 121 -1.36 1.51 2.44
C ALA A 121 -1.59 2.02 3.87
N PHE A 122 -1.80 3.34 4.04
CA PHE A 122 -2.15 3.92 5.34
C PHE A 122 -3.40 3.29 5.95
N ARG A 123 -4.48 3.20 5.18
CA ARG A 123 -5.77 2.73 5.67
C ARG A 123 -5.74 1.25 6.01
N TYR A 124 -5.07 0.47 5.16
CA TYR A 124 -4.96 -0.98 5.28
C TYR A 124 -4.09 -1.39 6.47
N SER A 125 -3.02 -0.65 6.76
CA SER A 125 -2.12 -0.94 7.88
C SER A 125 -2.55 -0.33 9.22
N ARG A 126 -3.65 0.40 9.26
CA ARG A 126 -4.14 1.07 10.48
C ARG A 126 -5.08 0.16 11.24
N THR A 127 -4.80 -0.04 12.52
CA THR A 127 -5.66 -0.78 13.45
C THR A 127 -7.10 -0.25 13.40
N PRO A 128 -8.12 -1.13 13.29
CA PRO A 128 -9.52 -0.73 13.31
C PRO A 128 -9.86 0.17 14.51
N GLY A 129 -10.58 1.26 14.24
CA GLY A 129 -10.96 2.27 15.25
C GLY A 129 -9.92 3.35 15.55
N GLN A 130 -8.63 3.14 15.24
CA GLN A 130 -7.60 4.17 15.40
C GLN A 130 -7.66 5.19 14.27
N LYS A 131 -7.27 6.45 14.48
CA LYS A 131 -7.22 7.48 13.41
C LYS A 131 -5.81 7.72 12.84
N SER A 132 -4.82 7.08 13.43
CA SER A 132 -3.39 7.23 13.09
C SER A 132 -2.73 5.86 13.00
N LEU A 133 -1.66 5.77 12.20
CA LEU A 133 -0.70 4.69 12.27
C LEU A 133 0.23 4.90 13.46
N GLU A 134 0.49 3.85 14.21
CA GLU A 134 1.51 3.87 15.26
C GLU A 134 2.91 4.04 14.67
N ILE A 135 3.79 4.71 15.41
CA ILE A 135 5.10 5.09 14.88
C ILE A 135 5.93 3.89 14.38
N ASP A 136 5.86 2.75 15.04
CA ASP A 136 6.62 1.56 14.61
C ASP A 136 6.05 0.96 13.32
N THR A 137 4.73 1.03 13.12
CA THR A 137 4.12 0.67 11.83
C THR A 137 4.54 1.64 10.74
N VAL A 138 4.61 2.94 11.03
CA VAL A 138 5.09 3.96 10.08
C VAL A 138 6.52 3.67 9.65
N LYS A 139 7.44 3.38 10.60
CA LYS A 139 8.85 3.09 10.31
C LYS A 139 9.03 1.87 9.41
N LEU A 140 8.15 0.88 9.53
CA LEU A 140 8.16 -0.32 8.68
C LEU A 140 7.53 -0.08 7.30
N LEU A 141 6.37 0.59 7.28
CA LEU A 141 5.57 0.76 6.07
C LEU A 141 6.15 1.81 5.12
N LEU A 142 6.65 2.92 5.65
CA LEU A 142 7.13 4.04 4.84
C LEU A 142 8.26 3.66 3.86
N PRO A 143 9.34 2.97 4.27
CA PRO A 143 10.38 2.55 3.33
C PRO A 143 9.89 1.47 2.34
N MET A 144 8.82 0.74 2.67
CA MET A 144 8.23 -0.27 1.79
C MET A 144 7.46 0.35 0.62
N VAL A 145 6.73 1.44 0.87
CA VAL A 145 5.81 2.04 -0.13
C VAL A 145 6.47 3.12 -0.98
N PHE A 146 7.65 3.61 -0.58
CA PHE A 146 8.44 4.55 -1.37
C PHE A 146 9.50 3.83 -2.20
N PRO A 147 9.73 4.25 -3.46
CA PRO A 147 10.93 3.89 -4.19
C PRO A 147 12.19 4.28 -3.40
N PRO A 148 13.27 3.45 -3.41
CA PRO A 148 14.54 3.78 -2.76
C PRO A 148 15.17 5.10 -3.20
N SER A 149 14.75 5.65 -4.34
CA SER A 149 15.22 6.93 -4.88
C SER A 149 14.60 8.16 -4.22
N HIS A 150 13.67 8.03 -3.27
CA HIS A 150 13.12 9.19 -2.56
C HIS A 150 14.01 9.62 -1.39
N PRO A 151 14.60 10.82 -1.46
CA PRO A 151 15.68 11.21 -0.54
C PRO A 151 15.22 11.45 0.90
N HIS A 152 13.96 11.84 1.11
CA HIS A 152 13.48 12.25 2.43
C HIS A 152 13.13 11.09 3.36
N VAL A 153 12.89 9.87 2.84
CA VAL A 153 12.42 8.75 3.66
C VAL A 153 13.44 8.42 4.75
N ALA A 154 14.72 8.29 4.39
CA ALA A 154 15.78 8.00 5.35
C ALA A 154 15.91 9.10 6.42
N LYS A 155 15.87 10.37 6.00
CA LYS A 155 15.91 11.53 6.91
C LYS A 155 14.73 11.53 7.87
N LEU A 156 13.52 11.23 7.38
CA LEU A 156 12.33 11.18 8.22
C LEU A 156 12.42 10.05 9.24
N LEU A 157 12.89 8.87 8.86
CA LEU A 157 13.05 7.75 9.79
C LEU A 157 14.00 8.11 10.95
N VAL A 158 15.13 8.76 10.66
CA VAL A 158 16.06 9.26 11.69
C VAL A 158 15.37 10.28 12.61
N PHE A 159 14.64 11.25 12.04
CA PHE A 159 13.89 12.23 12.82
C PHE A 159 12.85 11.58 13.74
N LEU A 160 12.10 10.60 13.25
CA LEU A 160 11.06 9.90 14.03
C LEU A 160 11.67 9.03 15.14
N GLU A 161 12.87 8.49 14.96
CA GLU A 161 13.61 7.78 16.02
C GLU A 161 14.09 8.72 17.11
N GLN A 162 14.51 9.93 16.75
CA GLN A 162 15.04 10.93 17.68
C GLN A 162 13.96 11.82 18.31
N THR A 163 12.70 11.67 17.90
CA THR A 163 11.56 12.45 18.40
C THR A 163 10.50 11.55 19.05
N PRO A 164 10.74 11.02 20.27
CA PRO A 164 9.81 10.10 20.94
C PRO A 164 8.41 10.66 21.16
N ALA A 165 8.24 11.98 21.16
CA ALA A 165 6.94 12.64 21.30
C ALA A 165 5.98 12.29 20.14
N VAL A 166 6.50 11.96 18.94
CA VAL A 166 5.69 11.53 17.81
C VAL A 166 5.34 10.06 17.99
N ARG A 167 4.11 9.80 18.44
CA ARG A 167 3.61 8.43 18.68
C ARG A 167 3.01 7.76 17.45
N GLY A 168 2.77 8.52 16.39
CA GLY A 168 2.13 8.03 15.18
C GLY A 168 1.79 9.14 14.20
N LEU A 169 1.39 8.76 12.99
CA LEU A 169 0.99 9.67 11.93
C LEU A 169 -0.49 9.51 11.61
N ASN A 170 -1.22 10.62 11.50
CA ASN A 170 -2.58 10.61 10.95
C ASN A 170 -2.55 10.59 9.40
N GLU A 171 -3.72 10.44 8.77
CA GLU A 171 -3.82 10.33 7.31
C GLU A 171 -3.33 11.60 6.59
N ASP A 172 -3.58 12.77 7.19
CA ASP A 172 -3.17 14.06 6.64
C ASP A 172 -1.64 14.21 6.63
N GLN A 173 -0.99 13.91 7.74
CA GLN A 173 0.48 13.91 7.85
C GLN A 173 1.13 12.91 6.90
N TRP A 174 0.56 11.70 6.80
CA TRP A 174 1.03 10.67 5.87
C TRP A 174 0.99 11.16 4.42
N VAL A 175 -0.18 11.62 3.95
CA VAL A 175 -0.33 12.08 2.56
C VAL A 175 0.47 13.37 2.30
N SER A 176 0.57 14.26 3.29
CA SER A 176 1.40 15.47 3.20
C SER A 176 2.88 15.13 3.02
N PHE A 177 3.40 14.08 3.65
CA PHE A 177 4.79 13.67 3.45
C PHE A 177 5.08 13.21 2.01
N LEU A 178 4.11 12.61 1.31
CA LEU A 178 4.25 12.32 -0.12
C LEU A 178 4.27 13.59 -0.97
N LEU A 179 3.44 14.58 -0.66
CA LEU A 179 3.46 15.86 -1.37
C LEU A 179 4.79 16.60 -1.14
N PHE A 180 5.18 16.72 0.13
CA PHE A 180 6.47 17.24 0.55
C PHE A 180 7.61 16.58 -0.21
N SER A 181 7.61 15.24 -0.29
CA SER A 181 8.66 14.50 -0.97
C SER A 181 8.72 14.69 -2.48
N ASN A 182 7.64 15.20 -3.08
CA ASN A 182 7.59 15.53 -4.50
C ASN A 182 7.92 16.99 -4.80
N GLU A 183 7.72 17.90 -3.85
CA GLU A 183 7.79 19.35 -4.03
C GLU A 183 9.03 20.00 -3.41
N ILE A 184 9.51 19.46 -2.29
CA ILE A 184 10.66 19.98 -1.56
C ILE A 184 11.94 19.30 -2.05
N GLN A 185 13.00 20.08 -2.18
CA GLN A 185 14.34 19.62 -2.55
C GLN A 185 14.99 18.87 -1.40
N GLU A 186 15.91 17.97 -1.71
CA GLU A 186 16.57 17.13 -0.72
C GLU A 186 17.33 17.92 0.37
N ASP A 187 17.86 19.09 0.03
CA ASP A 187 18.54 20.01 0.94
C ASP A 187 17.59 20.99 1.65
N PHE A 188 16.29 20.88 1.38
CA PHE A 188 15.22 21.74 1.90
C PHE A 188 15.36 23.22 1.49
N ALA A 189 16.14 23.55 0.47
CA ALA A 189 16.44 24.94 0.10
C ALA A 189 15.20 25.73 -0.36
N ASN A 190 14.17 25.05 -0.86
CA ASN A 190 12.91 25.65 -1.30
C ASN A 190 11.76 25.49 -0.29
N PHE A 191 12.04 25.08 0.93
CA PHE A 191 11.03 24.98 1.99
C PHE A 191 10.73 26.36 2.60
N ASP A 192 9.45 26.70 2.73
CA ASP A 192 8.98 27.89 3.46
C ASP A 192 8.15 27.46 4.69
N PRO A 193 8.57 27.80 5.93
CA PRO A 193 7.83 27.46 7.14
C PRO A 193 6.48 28.20 7.27
N ASN A 194 6.17 29.16 6.39
CA ASN A 194 4.88 29.82 6.36
C ASN A 194 3.87 29.10 5.44
N ASP A 195 4.30 28.07 4.71
CA ASP A 195 3.40 27.22 3.95
C ASP A 195 2.50 26.38 4.88
N ALA A 196 1.37 25.93 4.37
CA ALA A 196 0.38 25.18 5.15
C ALA A 196 0.75 23.69 5.35
N TRP A 197 2.03 23.40 5.62
CA TRP A 197 2.47 22.05 5.97
C TRP A 197 2.02 21.67 7.38
N PRO A 198 1.78 20.38 7.68
CA PRO A 198 1.61 19.93 9.05
C PRO A 198 2.85 20.26 9.88
N SER A 199 2.68 20.70 11.13
CA SER A 199 3.79 21.09 12.01
C SER A 199 4.89 20.04 12.17
N LEU A 200 4.53 18.76 12.04
CA LEU A 200 5.47 17.66 12.00
C LEU A 200 6.54 17.82 10.90
N LEU A 201 6.16 18.33 9.72
CA LEU A 201 7.07 18.54 8.61
C LEU A 201 7.95 19.78 8.84
N ASP A 202 7.42 20.81 9.50
CA ASP A 202 8.24 21.96 9.94
C ASP A 202 9.33 21.51 10.92
N ASP A 203 8.95 20.72 11.93
CA ASP A 203 9.87 20.14 12.92
C ASP A 203 10.90 19.22 12.24
N PHE A 204 10.46 18.43 11.25
CA PHE A 204 11.32 17.55 10.46
C PHE A 204 12.39 18.33 9.68
N VAL A 205 12.02 19.44 9.02
CA VAL A 205 12.99 20.28 8.30
C VAL A 205 13.94 20.96 9.28
N ALA A 206 13.41 21.54 10.36
CA ALA A 206 14.22 22.20 11.38
C ALA A 206 15.23 21.24 12.03
N HIS A 207 14.90 19.96 12.16
CA HIS A 207 15.81 18.92 12.65
C HIS A 207 16.95 18.62 11.66
N ASN A 208 16.69 18.62 10.35
CA ASN A 208 17.68 18.24 9.34
C ASN A 208 18.55 19.40 8.83
N GLN A 209 18.28 20.64 9.27
CA GLN A 209 19.08 21.82 8.96
C GLN A 209 20.01 22.25 10.11
N GLN A 210 20.03 21.50 11.22
CA GLN A 210 20.95 21.69 12.35
C GLN A 210 22.31 21.04 12.07
#